data_AF-A0A2V9ID70-F1
#
_entry.id   AF-A0A2V9ID70-F1
#
_cell.length_a   1.000
_cell.length_b   1.000
_cell.length_c   1.000
_cell.angle_alpha   90.00
_cell.angle_beta   90.00
_cell.angle_gamma   90.00
#
_symmetry.space_group_name_H-M   'P 1'
#
loop_
_entity.id
_entity.type
_entity.pdbx_description
1 polymer ?
#
loop_
_entity_poly.entity_id
_entity_poly.type
_entity_poly.pdbx_seq_one_letter_code
_entity_poly.pdbx_strand_id
1 'polypeptide(L)'
;MTNSGAAPLTISSISLTGANTGDFNQTNNCPLSPSTLAVNGTCTLTVTFTPTTTGARSAAVSVTDNAAGSPQTVSLTGAGTAPAVSLSPTSLSFGNRKVGKNGGTKSVQLTNTGTGTLSIGSIAITGANPADFTQTDNCASSINPGGGCSISVRFRPTATGPRSGAVTITDNASDSPQQVLLTGTGT
;
A
#
# COMPACT_ATOMS: atom_id res chain seq x y z
N MET A 1 -16.57 -8.30 25.94
CA MET A 1 -17.85 -7.91 26.58
C MET A 1 -18.01 -8.73 27.84
N THR A 2 -18.58 -8.10 28.87
CA THR A 2 -18.81 -8.72 30.18
C THR A 2 -20.24 -8.38 30.60
N ASN A 3 -21.01 -9.37 31.05
CA ASN A 3 -22.31 -9.12 31.67
C ASN A 3 -22.09 -8.72 33.14
N SER A 4 -22.13 -7.42 33.43
CA SER A 4 -22.02 -6.87 34.79
C SER A 4 -23.38 -6.68 35.50
N GLY A 5 -24.48 -7.10 34.87
CA GLY A 5 -25.82 -7.01 35.45
C GLY A 5 -26.12 -8.11 36.46
N ALA A 6 -27.27 -8.02 37.14
CA ALA A 6 -27.71 -9.01 38.11
C ALA A 6 -28.48 -10.20 37.49
N ALA A 7 -28.74 -10.19 36.18
CA ALA A 7 -29.50 -11.21 35.46
C ALA A 7 -28.75 -11.69 34.19
N PRO A 8 -29.04 -12.90 33.67
CA PRO A 8 -28.46 -13.36 32.41
C PRO A 8 -28.78 -12.43 31.24
N LEU A 9 -27.76 -12.11 30.44
CA LEU A 9 -27.88 -11.26 29.26
C LEU A 9 -28.26 -12.12 28.05
N THR A 10 -29.39 -11.80 27.42
CA THR A 10 -29.84 -12.43 26.18
C THR A 10 -29.40 -11.58 25.01
N ILE A 11 -28.49 -12.09 24.17
CA ILE A 11 -28.01 -11.39 22.98
C ILE A 11 -28.83 -11.90 21.78
N SER A 12 -29.61 -11.00 21.18
CA SER A 12 -30.47 -11.31 20.04
C SER A 12 -29.72 -11.20 18.71
N SER A 13 -28.82 -10.23 18.57
CA SER A 13 -28.00 -10.09 17.35
C SER A 13 -26.71 -9.35 17.63
N ILE A 14 -25.68 -9.67 16.83
CA ILE A 14 -24.45 -8.90 16.73
C ILE A 14 -24.24 -8.64 15.24
N SER A 15 -24.12 -7.37 14.86
CA SER A 15 -23.99 -6.99 13.45
C SER A 15 -23.10 -5.77 13.27
N LEU A 16 -22.55 -5.62 12.07
CA LEU A 16 -21.87 -4.40 11.64
C LEU A 16 -22.90 -3.42 11.06
N THR A 17 -22.78 -2.15 11.43
CA THR A 17 -23.65 -1.05 11.02
C THR A 17 -22.81 0.16 10.62
N GLY A 18 -23.43 1.14 9.93
CA GLY A 18 -22.76 2.36 9.49
C GLY A 18 -22.30 2.34 8.02
N ALA A 19 -21.45 3.30 7.65
CA ALA A 19 -21.18 3.62 6.25
C ALA A 19 -20.20 2.67 5.55
N ASN A 20 -19.17 2.18 6.24
CA ASN A 20 -18.08 1.39 5.63
C ASN A 20 -18.06 -0.06 6.13
N THR A 21 -19.22 -0.68 6.39
CA THR A 21 -19.30 -2.03 6.98
C THR A 21 -18.57 -3.09 6.15
N GLY A 22 -18.47 -2.94 4.83
CA GLY A 22 -17.75 -3.86 3.96
C GLY A 22 -16.23 -3.91 4.19
N ASP A 23 -15.64 -2.88 4.81
CA ASP A 23 -14.22 -2.85 5.17
C ASP A 23 -13.94 -3.52 6.53
N PHE A 24 -14.97 -3.97 7.23
CA PHE A 24 -14.86 -4.63 8.52
C PHE A 24 -15.48 -6.03 8.47
N ASN A 25 -14.83 -6.98 9.13
CA ASN A 25 -15.41 -8.27 9.43
C ASN A 25 -15.50 -8.44 10.95
N GLN A 26 -16.56 -9.07 11.42
CA GLN A 26 -16.77 -9.31 12.84
C GLN A 26 -17.02 -10.79 13.10
N THR A 27 -16.27 -11.34 14.05
CA THR A 27 -16.47 -12.69 14.59
C THR A 27 -16.59 -12.62 16.10
N ASN A 28 -17.28 -13.59 16.71
CA ASN A 28 -17.44 -13.65 18.16
C ASN A 28 -17.69 -15.07 18.65
N ASN A 29 -17.54 -15.23 19.97
CA ASN A 29 -17.92 -16.43 20.71
C ASN A 29 -19.06 -16.16 21.71
N CYS A 30 -19.85 -15.11 21.47
CA CYS A 30 -20.93 -14.75 22.37
C CYS A 30 -22.10 -15.73 22.22
N PRO A 31 -22.71 -16.19 23.33
CA PRO A 31 -23.92 -16.99 23.25
C PRO A 31 -25.06 -16.12 22.71
N LEU A 32 -25.58 -16.48 21.53
CA LEU A 32 -26.79 -15.86 20.97
C LEU A 32 -28.03 -16.62 21.45
N SER A 33 -29.15 -15.92 21.46
CA SER A 33 -30.47 -16.49 21.76
C SER A 33 -30.69 -17.80 21.00
N PRO A 34 -31.17 -18.87 21.66
CA PRO A 34 -31.77 -18.86 23.00
C PRO A 34 -30.80 -18.99 24.18
N SER A 35 -29.49 -19.11 23.95
CA SER A 35 -28.49 -19.15 25.02
C SER A 35 -28.26 -17.74 25.60
N THR A 36 -27.85 -17.69 26.86
CA THR A 36 -27.60 -16.41 27.56
C THR A 36 -26.18 -16.33 28.08
N LEU A 37 -25.62 -15.12 28.10
CA LEU A 37 -24.37 -14.85 28.80
C LEU A 37 -24.66 -14.71 30.31
N ALA A 38 -24.15 -15.66 31.10
CA ALA A 38 -24.35 -15.67 32.55
C ALA A 38 -23.86 -14.38 33.21
N VAL A 39 -24.38 -14.08 34.40
CA VAL A 39 -23.90 -12.97 35.23
C VAL A 39 -22.39 -13.12 35.47
N ASN A 40 -21.64 -12.04 35.30
CA ASN A 40 -20.17 -11.98 35.29
C ASN A 40 -19.49 -12.79 34.17
N GLY A 41 -20.26 -13.44 33.29
CA GLY A 41 -19.76 -14.12 32.11
C GLY A 41 -19.18 -13.13 31.11
N THR A 42 -18.20 -13.60 30.34
CA THR A 42 -17.55 -12.81 29.29
C THR A 42 -17.64 -13.49 27.94
N CYS A 43 -17.67 -12.69 26.89
CA CYS A 43 -17.47 -13.12 25.52
C CYS A 43 -16.67 -12.07 24.76
N THR A 44 -16.04 -12.48 23.66
CA THR A 44 -15.13 -11.65 22.87
C THR A 44 -15.72 -11.41 21.50
N LEU A 45 -15.64 -10.14 21.05
CA LEU A 45 -15.87 -9.76 19.67
C LEU A 45 -14.51 -9.42 19.07
N THR A 46 -14.17 -10.08 17.97
CA THR A 46 -12.98 -9.80 17.19
C THR A 46 -13.41 -9.07 15.93
N VAL A 47 -12.78 -7.94 15.64
CA VAL A 47 -13.02 -7.16 14.43
C VAL A 47 -11.75 -7.14 13.60
N THR A 48 -11.87 -7.48 12.32
CA THR A 48 -10.79 -7.35 11.34
C THR A 48 -11.11 -6.17 10.42
N PHE A 49 -10.15 -5.28 10.21
CA PHE A 49 -10.29 -4.14 9.29
C PHE A 49 -9.47 -4.43 8.03
N THR A 50 -10.12 -4.44 6.87
CA THR A 50 -9.51 -4.73 5.56
C THR A 50 -10.06 -3.72 4.55
N PRO A 51 -9.59 -2.46 4.61
CA PRO A 51 -10.13 -1.40 3.77
C PRO A 51 -9.82 -1.66 2.29
N THR A 52 -10.83 -1.49 1.45
CA THR A 52 -10.69 -1.60 -0.01
C THR A 52 -10.28 -0.29 -0.69
N THR A 53 -10.41 0.82 0.04
CA THR A 53 -10.24 2.18 -0.49
C THR A 53 -9.53 3.07 0.52
N THR A 54 -8.71 3.99 0.03
CA THR A 54 -7.92 4.90 0.89
C THR A 54 -8.77 5.93 1.61
N GLY A 55 -8.26 6.46 2.73
CA GLY A 55 -8.94 7.49 3.51
C GLY A 55 -9.67 6.95 4.75
N ALA A 56 -10.34 7.85 5.46
CA ALA A 56 -11.00 7.53 6.72
C ALA A 56 -12.19 6.57 6.50
N ARG A 57 -12.24 5.51 7.30
CA ARG A 57 -13.29 4.49 7.30
C ARG A 57 -13.89 4.40 8.69
N SER A 58 -15.22 4.34 8.73
CA SER A 58 -15.97 4.20 9.96
C SER A 58 -17.15 3.25 9.81
N ALA A 59 -17.38 2.49 10.87
CA ALA A 59 -18.51 1.58 11.06
C ALA A 59 -18.79 1.47 12.57
N ALA A 60 -19.73 0.61 12.96
CA ALA A 60 -19.94 0.26 14.35
C ALA A 60 -20.36 -1.20 14.48
N VAL A 61 -19.98 -1.85 15.57
CA VAL A 61 -20.62 -3.11 15.98
C VAL A 61 -21.84 -2.77 16.81
N SER A 62 -23.00 -3.29 16.42
CA SER A 62 -24.26 -3.17 17.15
C SER A 62 -24.62 -4.52 17.77
N VAL A 63 -24.84 -4.52 19.08
CA VAL A 63 -25.24 -5.68 19.88
C VAL A 63 -26.64 -5.43 20.39
N THR A 64 -27.62 -6.17 19.85
CA THR A 64 -28.99 -6.12 20.35
C THR A 64 -29.15 -7.16 21.45
N ASP A 65 -29.56 -6.72 22.62
CA ASP A 65 -29.70 -7.52 23.83
C ASP A 65 -30.90 -7.04 24.67
N ASN A 66 -31.11 -7.66 25.83
CA ASN A 66 -32.20 -7.31 26.76
C ASN A 66 -31.78 -6.33 27.86
N ALA A 67 -30.58 -5.74 27.80
CA ALA A 67 -30.13 -4.77 28.79
C ALA A 67 -30.67 -3.36 28.50
N ALA A 68 -30.66 -2.49 29.50
CA ALA A 68 -31.00 -1.08 29.30
C ALA A 68 -30.01 -0.40 28.33
N GLY A 69 -30.52 0.45 27.45
CA GLY A 69 -29.69 1.11 26.43
C GLY A 69 -29.40 0.25 25.20
N SER A 70 -30.08 -0.89 25.03
CA SER A 70 -29.96 -1.69 23.82
C SER A 70 -30.51 -0.97 22.57
N PRO A 71 -29.87 -1.11 21.39
CA PRO A 71 -28.63 -1.85 21.16
C PRO A 71 -27.39 -1.14 21.71
N GLN A 72 -26.46 -1.93 22.26
CA GLN A 72 -25.14 -1.43 22.64
C GLN A 72 -24.28 -1.27 21.38
N THR A 73 -23.55 -0.16 21.26
CA THR A 73 -22.75 0.13 20.06
C THR A 73 -21.27 0.38 20.38
N VAL A 74 -20.39 -0.22 19.59
CA VAL A 74 -18.95 0.06 19.62
C VAL A 74 -18.56 0.70 18.29
N SER A 75 -18.10 1.95 18.32
CA SER A 75 -17.63 2.65 17.12
C SER A 75 -16.30 2.08 16.64
N LEU A 76 -16.20 1.87 15.33
CA LEU A 76 -15.01 1.41 14.63
C LEU A 76 -14.51 2.53 13.73
N THR A 77 -13.23 2.85 13.83
CA THR A 77 -12.56 3.81 12.96
C THR A 77 -11.23 3.26 12.48
N GLY A 78 -10.90 3.51 11.23
CA GLY A 78 -9.61 3.17 10.64
C GLY A 78 -9.34 4.05 9.43
N ALA A 79 -8.16 3.91 8.82
CA ALA A 79 -7.84 4.56 7.56
C ALA A 79 -7.28 3.53 6.59
N GLY A 80 -7.85 3.47 5.38
CA GLY A 80 -7.23 2.75 4.28
C GLY A 80 -6.03 3.52 3.77
N THR A 81 -4.93 2.81 3.49
CA THR A 81 -3.71 3.41 2.97
C THR A 81 -3.26 2.70 1.70
N ALA A 82 -2.60 3.42 0.81
CA ALA A 82 -2.01 2.88 -0.41
C ALA A 82 -0.72 3.64 -0.74
N PRO A 83 0.31 2.96 -1.26
CA PRO A 83 1.50 3.62 -1.77
C PRO A 83 1.19 4.35 -3.08
N ALA A 84 1.99 5.37 -3.38
CA ALA A 84 1.98 6.07 -4.65
C ALA A 84 3.39 6.53 -4.97
N VAL A 85 3.79 6.47 -6.23
CA VAL A 85 5.17 6.73 -6.65
C VAL A 85 5.26 8.02 -7.44
N SER A 86 6.27 8.83 -7.13
CA SER A 86 6.67 9.96 -7.95
C SER A 86 8.12 9.78 -8.40
N LEU A 87 8.37 9.95 -9.69
CA LEU A 87 9.70 9.92 -10.31
C LEU A 87 10.06 11.31 -10.82
N SER A 88 11.24 11.81 -10.43
CA SER A 88 11.72 13.11 -10.90
C SER A 88 13.21 13.09 -11.21
N PRO A 89 13.62 13.32 -12.48
CA PRO A 89 12.78 13.48 -13.67
C PRO A 89 12.18 12.15 -14.17
N THR A 90 11.15 12.21 -15.02
CA THR A 90 10.55 11.03 -15.69
C THR A 90 11.29 10.60 -16.96
N SER A 91 12.32 11.35 -17.38
CA SER A 91 13.19 10.98 -18.49
C SER A 91 14.62 11.50 -18.30
N LEU A 92 15.58 10.76 -18.85
CA LEU A 92 16.99 11.11 -18.87
C LEU A 92 17.52 11.07 -20.30
N SER A 93 17.96 12.23 -20.80
CA SER A 93 18.69 12.34 -22.07
C SER A 93 20.19 12.48 -21.82
N PHE A 94 21.00 11.62 -22.44
CA PHE A 94 22.45 11.60 -22.30
C PHE A 94 23.19 12.30 -23.46
N GLY A 95 22.46 12.74 -24.48
CA GLY A 95 23.04 13.37 -25.67
C GLY A 95 23.98 12.43 -26.44
N ASN A 96 24.95 13.03 -27.14
CA ASN A 96 25.91 12.28 -27.96
C ASN A 96 27.05 11.72 -27.12
N ARG A 97 27.38 10.44 -27.33
CA ARG A 97 28.51 9.78 -26.67
C ARG A 97 29.28 8.87 -27.64
N LYS A 98 30.61 8.92 -27.54
CA LYS A 98 31.48 8.03 -28.32
C LYS A 98 31.18 6.56 -28.00
N VAL A 99 31.06 5.74 -29.04
CA VAL A 99 30.85 4.30 -28.89
C VAL A 99 31.92 3.68 -27.98
N GLY A 100 31.49 2.81 -27.07
CA GLY A 100 32.33 2.12 -26.10
C GLY A 100 32.87 2.99 -24.96
N LYS A 101 32.58 4.31 -24.94
CA LYS A 101 32.97 5.21 -23.85
C LYS A 101 31.81 5.48 -22.92
N ASN A 102 32.06 5.25 -21.65
CA ASN A 102 31.15 5.58 -20.57
C ASN A 102 30.78 7.06 -20.55
N GLY A 103 29.50 7.39 -20.44
CA GLY A 103 28.96 8.72 -20.15
C GLY A 103 29.09 9.15 -18.69
N GLY A 104 28.63 10.39 -18.43
CA GLY A 104 28.31 10.84 -17.09
C GLY A 104 27.07 10.13 -16.55
N THR A 105 26.95 10.09 -15.23
CA THR A 105 25.78 9.51 -14.55
C THR A 105 24.71 10.58 -14.39
N LYS A 106 23.45 10.22 -14.62
CA LYS A 106 22.29 11.04 -14.29
C LYS A 106 21.41 10.28 -13.31
N SER A 107 20.75 11.00 -12.41
CA SER A 107 19.95 10.38 -11.36
C SER A 107 18.49 10.76 -11.46
N VAL A 108 17.63 9.85 -11.01
CA VAL A 108 16.20 10.06 -10.79
C VAL A 108 15.90 9.85 -9.32
N GLN A 109 15.13 10.77 -8.75
CA GLN A 109 14.57 10.60 -7.43
C GLN A 109 13.26 9.81 -7.52
N LEU A 110 13.18 8.72 -6.78
CA LEU A 110 11.93 8.02 -6.48
C LEU A 110 11.45 8.45 -5.09
N THR A 111 10.18 8.82 -4.99
CA THR A 111 9.54 9.20 -3.73
C THR A 111 8.22 8.45 -3.57
N ASN A 112 8.00 7.87 -2.39
CA ASN A 112 6.67 7.37 -2.01
C ASN A 112 5.82 8.55 -1.54
N THR A 113 4.93 9.03 -2.40
CA THR A 113 3.99 10.13 -2.11
C THR A 113 2.66 9.64 -1.56
N GLY A 114 2.47 8.33 -1.45
CA GLY A 114 1.27 7.71 -0.90
C GLY A 114 1.22 7.74 0.62
N THR A 115 0.16 7.15 1.17
CA THR A 115 -0.06 7.00 2.62
C THR A 115 0.26 5.58 3.12
N GLY A 116 0.45 4.63 2.21
CA GLY A 116 0.87 3.27 2.49
C GLY A 116 2.36 3.05 2.20
N THR A 117 2.93 2.00 2.78
CA THR A 117 4.31 1.59 2.53
C THR A 117 4.46 1.07 1.10
N LEU A 118 5.42 1.63 0.37
CA LEU A 118 5.81 1.18 -0.97
C LEU A 118 6.78 0.01 -0.82
N SER A 119 6.46 -1.13 -1.40
CA SER A 119 7.33 -2.31 -1.47
C SER A 119 7.86 -2.46 -2.89
N ILE A 120 9.17 -2.28 -3.05
CA ILE A 120 9.85 -2.41 -4.34
C ILE A 120 10.12 -3.89 -4.61
N GLY A 121 9.59 -4.39 -5.73
CA GLY A 121 9.85 -5.72 -6.25
C GLY A 121 11.15 -5.78 -7.06
N SER A 122 11.34 -4.83 -8.00
CA SER A 122 12.58 -4.74 -8.78
C SER A 122 12.81 -3.36 -9.39
N ILE A 123 14.07 -3.05 -9.66
CA ILE A 123 14.51 -1.89 -10.46
C ILE A 123 15.45 -2.44 -11.54
N ALA A 124 15.06 -2.32 -12.81
CA ALA A 124 15.81 -2.91 -13.92
C ALA A 124 15.85 -1.98 -15.14
N ILE A 125 16.90 -2.14 -15.96
CA ILE A 125 16.96 -1.52 -17.28
C ILE A 125 16.23 -2.41 -18.30
N THR A 126 15.29 -1.83 -19.04
CA THR A 126 14.51 -2.49 -20.09
C THR A 126 14.51 -1.66 -21.38
N GLY A 127 13.78 -2.10 -22.41
CA GLY A 127 13.60 -1.39 -23.68
C GLY A 127 14.46 -1.91 -24.82
N ALA A 128 14.72 -1.06 -25.83
CA ALA A 128 15.33 -1.47 -27.09
C ALA A 128 16.86 -1.70 -27.00
N ASN A 129 17.56 -0.93 -26.17
CA ASN A 129 19.02 -0.99 -26.03
C ASN A 129 19.47 -1.10 -24.56
N PRO A 130 18.97 -2.07 -23.78
CA PRO A 130 19.22 -2.12 -22.34
C PRO A 130 20.70 -2.30 -22.00
N ALA A 131 21.46 -3.01 -22.84
CA ALA A 131 22.91 -3.20 -22.65
C ALA A 131 23.74 -1.90 -22.77
N ASP A 132 23.15 -0.83 -23.34
CA ASP A 132 23.80 0.48 -23.44
C ASP A 132 23.62 1.31 -22.16
N PHE A 133 22.79 0.86 -21.20
CA PHE A 133 22.53 1.56 -19.95
C PHE A 133 22.81 0.66 -18.74
N THR A 134 23.27 1.25 -17.66
CA THR A 134 23.45 0.57 -16.37
C THR A 134 22.82 1.42 -15.27
N GLN A 135 22.16 0.79 -14.30
CA GLN A 135 21.63 1.47 -13.12
C GLN A 135 22.29 0.94 -11.84
N THR A 136 22.42 1.85 -10.87
CA THR A 136 22.65 1.55 -9.46
C THR A 136 21.70 2.41 -8.65
N ASP A 137 21.25 1.96 -7.50
CA ASP A 137 20.37 2.74 -6.65
C ASP A 137 20.67 2.49 -5.17
N ASN A 138 20.10 3.34 -4.32
CA ASN A 138 20.13 3.18 -2.86
C ASN A 138 18.72 2.93 -2.30
N CYS A 139 17.84 2.33 -3.11
CA CYS A 139 16.47 2.09 -2.71
C CYS A 139 16.39 0.92 -1.74
N ALA A 140 15.74 1.14 -0.59
CA ALA A 140 15.33 0.05 0.28
C ALA A 140 14.20 -0.74 -0.39
N SER A 141 14.08 -2.03 -0.08
CA SER A 141 12.94 -2.85 -0.55
C SER A 141 11.59 -2.38 -0.02
N SER A 142 11.59 -1.54 1.02
CA SER A 142 10.42 -0.93 1.62
C SER A 142 10.68 0.55 1.90
N ILE A 143 9.81 1.42 1.38
CA ILE A 143 9.89 2.87 1.52
C ILE A 143 8.59 3.36 2.17
N ASN A 144 8.71 3.88 3.39
CA ASN A 144 7.58 4.46 4.10
C ASN A 144 7.04 5.73 3.41
N PRO A 145 5.79 6.13 3.67
CA PRO A 145 5.22 7.39 3.21
C PRO A 145 6.17 8.58 3.41
N GLY A 146 6.36 9.40 2.38
CA GLY A 146 7.29 10.55 2.37
C GLY A 146 8.78 10.17 2.22
N GLY A 147 9.13 8.89 2.30
CA GLY A 147 10.47 8.40 2.02
C GLY A 147 10.80 8.39 0.53
N GLY A 148 12.07 8.18 0.21
CA GLY A 148 12.54 8.09 -1.17
C GLY A 148 13.97 7.59 -1.30
N CYS A 149 14.40 7.44 -2.54
CA CYS A 149 15.73 6.98 -2.91
C CYS A 149 16.14 7.54 -4.28
N SER A 150 17.42 7.41 -4.61
CA SER A 150 18.01 7.87 -5.87
C SER A 150 18.43 6.68 -6.73
N ILE A 151 17.99 6.69 -7.99
CA ILE A 151 18.37 5.73 -9.01
C ILE A 151 19.32 6.44 -9.98
N SER A 152 20.55 5.97 -10.04
CA SER A 152 21.62 6.54 -10.87
C SER A 152 21.83 5.70 -12.11
N VAL A 153 21.74 6.33 -13.28
CA VAL A 153 21.83 5.69 -14.59
C VAL A 153 23.04 6.23 -15.35
N ARG A 154 23.77 5.32 -16.00
CA ARG A 154 24.88 5.66 -16.88
C ARG A 154 24.64 5.10 -18.27
N PHE A 155 25.01 5.88 -19.30
CA PHE A 155 24.92 5.49 -20.70
C PHE A 155 26.31 5.18 -21.28
N ARG A 156 26.47 4.04 -21.92
CA ARG A 156 27.64 3.63 -22.69
C ARG A 156 27.16 2.95 -23.99
N PRO A 157 27.05 3.69 -25.11
CA PRO A 157 26.56 3.11 -26.36
C PRO A 157 27.52 2.04 -26.88
N THR A 158 26.98 0.89 -27.28
CA THR A 158 27.73 -0.21 -27.91
C THR A 158 27.82 -0.10 -29.42
N ALA A 159 27.01 0.76 -30.04
CA ALA A 159 27.11 1.06 -31.47
C ALA A 159 26.59 2.49 -31.77
N THR A 160 26.84 2.98 -32.98
CA THR A 160 26.45 4.32 -33.43
C THR A 160 24.93 4.44 -33.59
N GLY A 161 24.42 5.68 -33.63
CA GLY A 161 23.00 5.97 -33.83
C GLY A 161 22.19 6.12 -32.54
N PRO A 162 20.87 6.39 -32.65
CA PRO A 162 19.99 6.62 -31.52
C PRO A 162 19.84 5.37 -30.65
N ARG A 163 19.94 5.54 -29.33
CA ARG A 163 19.82 4.51 -28.30
C ARG A 163 18.72 4.87 -27.33
N SER A 164 17.87 3.90 -27.01
CA SER A 164 16.76 4.10 -26.07
C SER A 164 16.60 2.92 -25.11
N GLY A 165 16.05 3.21 -23.94
CA GLY A 165 15.75 2.23 -22.91
C GLY A 165 14.84 2.84 -21.84
N ALA A 166 14.58 2.10 -20.78
CA ALA A 166 13.87 2.62 -19.62
C ALA A 166 14.45 2.05 -18.34
N VAL A 167 14.42 2.82 -17.25
CA VAL A 167 14.41 2.21 -15.91
C VAL A 167 12.97 1.79 -15.65
N THR A 168 12.72 0.50 -15.44
CA THR A 168 11.40 -0.03 -15.03
C THR A 168 11.46 -0.41 -13.55
N ILE A 169 10.52 0.13 -12.79
CA ILE A 169 10.35 -0.14 -11.38
C ILE A 169 9.06 -0.95 -11.22
N THR A 170 9.15 -2.13 -10.61
CA THR A 170 7.98 -2.91 -10.21
C THR A 170 7.81 -2.81 -8.70
N ASP A 171 6.59 -2.55 -8.26
CA ASP A 171 6.21 -2.33 -6.86
C ASP A 171 4.72 -2.60 -6.64
N ASN A 172 4.23 -2.29 -5.44
CA ASN A 172 2.84 -2.50 -5.03
C ASN A 172 1.95 -1.25 -5.19
N ALA A 173 2.39 -0.19 -5.86
CA ALA A 173 1.51 0.93 -6.19
C ALA A 173 0.57 0.58 -7.35
N SER A 174 -0.59 1.23 -7.42
CA SER A 174 -1.63 0.90 -8.41
C SER A 174 -1.24 1.20 -9.87
N ASP A 175 -0.26 2.07 -10.07
CA ASP A 175 0.29 2.45 -11.37
C ASP A 175 1.55 1.67 -11.75
N SER A 176 1.89 0.62 -10.98
CA SER A 176 3.06 -0.22 -11.25
C SER A 176 2.87 -1.06 -12.54
N PRO A 177 3.91 -1.23 -13.37
CA PRO A 177 5.25 -0.67 -13.22
C PRO A 177 5.38 0.80 -13.68
N GLN A 178 6.17 1.58 -12.94
CA GLN A 178 6.55 2.94 -13.34
C GLN A 178 7.84 2.92 -14.16
N GLN A 179 8.00 3.92 -15.04
CA GLN A 179 9.14 4.00 -15.95
C GLN A 179 9.79 5.38 -16.01
N VAL A 180 11.12 5.37 -16.14
CA VAL A 180 11.92 6.53 -16.53
C VAL A 180 12.46 6.29 -17.94
N LEU A 181 12.10 7.13 -18.90
CA LEU A 181 12.57 6.98 -20.29
C LEU A 181 14.05 7.40 -20.42
N LEU A 182 14.85 6.59 -21.09
CA LEU A 182 16.27 6.84 -21.33
C LEU A 182 16.52 7.05 -22.82
N THR A 183 17.27 8.11 -23.16
CA THR A 183 17.67 8.40 -24.55
C THR A 183 19.13 8.84 -24.63
N GLY A 184 19.78 8.52 -25.74
CA GLY A 184 21.14 8.97 -26.07
C GLY A 184 21.49 8.63 -27.52
N THR A 185 22.64 9.11 -27.99
CA THR A 185 23.12 8.80 -29.35
C THR A 185 24.57 8.34 -29.29
N GLY A 186 24.86 7.18 -29.89
CA GLY A 186 26.23 6.72 -30.13
C GLY A 186 26.85 7.43 -31.33
N THR A 187 28.04 7.99 -31.17
CA THR A 187 28.83 8.63 -32.24
C THR A 187 30.19 7.99 -32.43
#